data_AF-A0A8T3R9H1-F1
#
_entry.id   AF-A0A8T3R9H1-F1
#
_cell.length_a   1.000
_cell.length_b   1.000
_cell.length_c   1.000
_cell.angle_alpha   90.00
_cell.angle_beta   90.00
_cell.angle_gamma   90.00
#
_symmetry.space_group_name_H-M   'P 1'
#
loop_
_entity.id
_entity.type
_entity.pdbx_description
1 polymer ?
#
loop_
_entity_poly.entity_id
_entity_poly.type
_entity_poly.pdbx_seq_one_letter_code
_entity_poly.pdbx_strand_id
1 'polypeptide(L)' 'MSHPIRPPAPDQPLKHVIAEYKHRAQTVTCVCGWHGSTATNDNRTSEWSGHVAANRGKRP' A
#
# COMPACT_ATOMS: atom_id res chain seq x y z
N MET A 1 4.66 -22.72 40.91
CA MET A 1 4.23 -23.62 39.82
C MET A 1 5.01 -23.23 38.57
N SER A 2 5.98 -24.05 38.16
CA SER A 2 6.90 -23.75 37.06
C SER A 2 6.28 -24.23 35.75
N HIS A 3 6.05 -23.34 34.79
CA HIS A 3 5.56 -23.72 33.47
C HIS A 3 6.68 -24.40 32.67
N PRO A 4 6.42 -25.52 31.96
CA PRO A 4 7.42 -26.15 31.12
C PRO A 4 7.65 -25.30 29.86
N ILE A 5 8.88 -24.84 29.66
CA ILE A 5 9.31 -24.22 28.40
C ILE A 5 9.46 -25.34 27.38
N ARG A 6 8.54 -25.42 26.41
CA ARG A 6 8.63 -26.38 25.32
C ARG A 6 9.75 -25.96 24.36
N PRO A 7 10.70 -26.85 24.00
CA PRO A 7 11.71 -26.53 22.99
C PRO A 7 11.02 -26.26 21.64
N PRO A 8 11.54 -25.33 20.81
CA PRO A 8 11.01 -25.11 19.48
C PRO A 8 11.17 -26.39 18.66
N ALA A 9 10.08 -26.85 18.02
CA ALA A 9 10.10 -28.01 17.15
C ALA A 9 10.97 -27.72 15.91
N PRO A 10 11.95 -28.58 15.57
CA PRO A 10 12.71 -28.43 14.34
C PRO A 10 11.82 -28.82 13.16
N ASP A 11 11.91 -28.03 12.08
CA ASP A 11 11.30 -28.30 10.77
C ASP A 11 9.82 -27.92 10.56
N GLN A 12 9.38 -26.77 11.10
CA GLN A 12 8.19 -26.11 10.55
C GLN A 12 8.62 -25.07 9.50
N PRO A 13 8.27 -25.23 8.20
CA PRO A 13 8.50 -24.17 7.22
C PRO A 13 7.76 -22.91 7.70
N LEU A 14 8.49 -21.79 7.75
CA LEU A 14 7.96 -20.52 8.23
C LEU A 14 6.65 -20.20 7.49
N LYS A 15 5.56 -20.21 8.26
CA LYS A 15 4.18 -20.02 7.85
C LYS A 15 4.06 -18.74 6.99
N HIS A 16 3.94 -18.91 5.68
CA HIS A 16 3.63 -17.90 4.67
C HIS A 16 4.27 -16.53 4.91
N VAL A 17 5.53 -16.38 4.48
CA VAL A 17 6.13 -15.05 4.29
C VAL A 17 5.96 -14.71 2.82
N ILE A 18 5.24 -13.63 2.52
CA ILE A 18 4.97 -13.16 1.15
C ILE A 18 6.29 -13.09 0.37
N ALA A 19 6.39 -13.86 -0.73
CA ALA A 19 7.61 -13.92 -1.52
C ALA A 19 7.89 -12.61 -2.27
N GLU A 20 6.85 -11.93 -2.74
CA GLU A 20 6.92 -10.59 -3.32
C GLU A 20 5.57 -9.88 -3.18
N TYR A 21 5.55 -8.66 -2.65
CA TYR A 21 4.36 -7.80 -2.59
C TYR A 21 4.54 -6.61 -3.53
N LYS A 22 3.87 -6.63 -4.69
CA LYS A 22 3.84 -5.51 -5.63
C LYS A 22 2.58 -4.68 -5.43
N HIS A 23 2.74 -3.56 -4.72
CA HIS A 23 1.73 -2.50 -4.64
C HIS A 23 2.30 -1.26 -5.31
N ARG A 24 1.56 -0.68 -6.28
CA ARG A 24 1.77 0.62 -6.98
C ARG A 24 1.94 0.58 -8.52
N ALA A 25 1.03 -0.08 -9.22
CA ALA A 25 0.64 0.35 -10.57
C ALA A 25 -0.85 0.74 -10.56
N GLN A 26 -1.23 1.62 -9.63
CA GLN A 26 -2.62 2.06 -9.46
C GLN A 26 -2.83 3.32 -10.28
N THR A 27 -3.02 3.15 -11.58
CA THR A 27 -3.57 4.18 -12.45
C THR A 27 -5.00 4.47 -12.02
N VAL A 28 -5.33 5.74 -11.85
CA VAL A 28 -6.64 6.23 -11.46
C VAL A 28 -7.16 7.21 -12.50
N THR A 29 -8.47 7.18 -12.70
CA THR A 29 -9.18 8.07 -13.62
C THR A 29 -10.17 8.89 -12.81
N CYS A 30 -10.13 10.21 -12.96
CA CYS A 30 -11.10 11.12 -12.37
C CYS A 30 -12.29 11.31 -13.33
N VAL A 31 -13.47 11.59 -12.79
CA VAL A 31 -14.69 11.86 -13.57
C VAL A 31 -14.57 13.06 -14.51
N CYS A 32 -13.60 13.95 -14.28
CA CYS A 32 -13.29 15.06 -15.17
C CYS A 32 -12.39 14.67 -16.36
N GLY A 33 -12.07 13.37 -16.53
CA GLY A 33 -11.22 12.85 -17.61
C GLY A 33 -9.72 12.84 -17.30
N TRP A 34 -9.31 13.28 -16.11
CA TRP A 34 -7.90 13.23 -15.69
C TRP A 34 -7.46 11.79 -15.40
N HIS A 35 -6.24 11.42 -15.81
CA HIS A 35 -5.63 10.12 -15.55
C HIS A 35 -4.25 10.31 -14.91
N GLY A 36 -3.92 9.52 -13.91
CA GLY A 36 -2.61 9.56 -13.26
C GLY A 36 -2.48 8.46 -12.21
N SER A 37 -1.48 8.54 -11.32
CA SER A 37 -1.21 7.47 -10.36
C SER A 37 -1.49 7.87 -8.91
N THR A 38 -1.92 6.92 -8.08
CA THR A 38 -1.92 7.06 -6.61
C THR A 38 -0.58 6.65 -5.99
N ALA A 39 0.38 6.20 -6.78
CA ALA A 39 1.70 5.79 -6.32
C ALA A 39 2.49 6.96 -5.70
N THR A 40 2.99 6.76 -4.49
CA THR A 40 3.71 7.78 -3.67
C THR A 40 5.21 7.45 -3.62
N ASN A 41 6.01 7.74 -4.65
CA ASN A 41 7.45 7.48 -4.52
C ASN A 41 8.09 8.44 -3.50
N ASP A 42 8.86 7.90 -2.55
CA ASP A 42 9.78 8.67 -1.71
C ASP A 42 9.19 9.92 -1.02
N ASN A 43 8.21 9.71 -0.13
CA ASN A 43 7.72 10.74 0.81
C ASN A 43 7.05 11.97 0.17
N ARG A 44 6.75 11.95 -1.13
CA ARG A 44 5.98 13.01 -1.83
C ARG A 44 4.53 12.63 -2.03
N THR A 45 3.62 13.61 -1.97
CA THR A 45 2.21 13.44 -2.32
C THR A 45 2.03 12.84 -3.71
N SER A 46 1.13 11.85 -3.83
CA SER A 46 0.80 11.21 -5.11
C SER A 46 0.19 12.21 -6.11
N GLU A 47 0.29 11.90 -7.40
CA GLU A 47 -0.31 12.70 -8.47
C GLU A 47 -1.82 12.90 -8.25
N TRP A 48 -2.51 11.85 -7.78
CA TRP A 48 -3.91 11.93 -7.36
C TRP A 48 -4.16 12.99 -6.27
N SER A 49 -3.32 13.03 -5.23
CA SER A 49 -3.49 13.99 -4.14
C SER A 49 -3.27 15.43 -4.60
N GLY A 50 -2.31 15.65 -5.51
CA GLY A 50 -2.10 16.94 -6.17
C GLY A 50 -3.30 17.35 -7.03
N HIS A 51 -3.84 16.41 -7.81
CA HIS A 51 -5.04 16.62 -8.62
C HIS A 51 -6.25 17.01 -7.74
N VAL A 52 -6.52 16.25 -6.67
CA VAL A 52 -7.63 16.53 -5.74
C VAL A 52 -7.44 17.90 -5.07
N ALA A 53 -6.22 18.23 -4.63
CA ALA A 53 -5.95 19.54 -4.02
C ALA A 53 -6.16 20.70 -5.00
N ALA A 54 -5.74 20.56 -6.26
CA ALA A 54 -5.93 21.55 -7.31
C ALA A 54 -7.41 21.71 -7.72
N ASN A 55 -8.22 20.68 -7.52
CA ASN A 55 -9.65 20.69 -7.85
C ASN A 55 -10.56 20.97 -6.63
N ARG A 56 -10.02 20.99 -5.39
CA ARG A 56 -10.75 21.42 -4.19
C ARG A 56 -11.14 22.91 -4.34
N GLY A 57 -12.40 23.16 -4.67
CA GLY A 57 -12.95 24.51 -4.88
C GLY A 57 -13.46 24.75 -6.30
N LYS A 58 -13.05 23.93 -7.27
CA LYS A 58 -13.69 23.85 -8.57
C LYS A 58 -14.84 22.85 -8.47
N ARG A 59 -16.01 23.34 -8.09
CA ARG A 59 -17.26 22.55 -8.15
C ARG A 59 -17.52 22.22 -9.64
N PRO A 60 -17.95 20.99 -9.99
CA PRO A 60 -18.43 20.73 -11.35
C PRO A 60 -19.59 21.65 -11.72
#